data_AF-A0A2R5HDT0-F1
#
_entry.id   AF-A0A2R5HDT0-F1
#
_cell.length_a   1.000
_cell.length_b   1.000
_cell.length_c   1.000
_cell.angle_alpha   90.00
_cell.angle_beta   90.00
_cell.angle_gamma   90.00
#
_symmetry.space_group_name_H-M   'P 1'
#
loop_
_entity.id
_entity.type
_entity.pdbx_description
1 polymer ?
#
loop_
_entity_poly.entity_id
_entity_poly.type
_entity_poly.pdbx_seq_one_letter_code
_entity_poly.pdbx_strand_id
1 'polypeptide(L)'
;MAIIVDEKNRLFNLETEHSIYQMKVGAFEHLLHLYYGTKIPPEDTGYLLTCPFETASSIWQFVAKDQSESLLNMVLTDVEGNSPYNYVKLQGLDPEAIYQIDGAESYRGSLLMRAGLRLPQSIGDYPAYQFHIKKV
;
A
#
# COMPACT_ATOMS: atom_id res chain seq x y z
N MET A 1 -20.55 16.46 -7.93
CA MET A 1 -20.15 15.52 -6.86
C MET A 1 -20.99 14.28 -7.03
N ALA A 2 -20.37 13.12 -7.28
CA ALA A 2 -21.06 11.84 -7.42
C ALA A 2 -20.40 10.80 -6.51
N ILE A 3 -21.21 9.91 -5.94
CA ILE A 3 -20.73 8.74 -5.20
C ILE A 3 -21.00 7.53 -6.08
N ILE A 4 -19.95 6.86 -6.54
CA ILE A 4 -20.04 5.65 -7.35
C ILE A 4 -19.69 4.48 -6.44
N VAL A 5 -20.57 3.48 -6.40
CA VAL A 5 -20.40 2.28 -5.58
C VAL A 5 -20.19 1.08 -6.49
N ASP A 6 -19.07 0.39 -6.30
CA ASP A 6 -18.83 -0.92 -6.91
C ASP A 6 -19.06 -2.00 -5.84
N GLU A 7 -20.24 -2.60 -5.87
CA GLU A 7 -20.64 -3.63 -4.91
C GLU A 7 -19.77 -4.90 -5.00
N LYS A 8 -19.28 -5.24 -6.20
CA LYS A 8 -18.48 -6.44 -6.43
C LYS A 8 -17.14 -6.34 -5.73
N ASN A 9 -16.49 -5.18 -5.83
CA ASN A 9 -15.19 -4.93 -5.21
C ASN A 9 -15.30 -4.23 -3.84
N ARG A 10 -16.53 -3.90 -3.40
CA ARG A 10 -16.83 -3.14 -2.17
C ARG A 10 -16.11 -1.80 -2.12
N LEU A 11 -16.06 -1.10 -3.25
CA LEU A 11 -15.41 0.21 -3.41
C LEU A 11 -16.42 1.36 -3.40
N PHE A 12 -16.03 2.46 -2.79
CA PHE A 12 -16.71 3.75 -2.86
C PHE A 12 -15.77 4.76 -3.51
N ASN A 13 -16.19 5.32 -4.62
CA ASN A 13 -15.48 6.39 -5.32
C ASN A 13 -16.28 7.69 -5.15
N LEU A 14 -15.75 8.64 -4.40
CA LEU A 14 -16.32 9.97 -4.27
C LEU A 14 -15.62 10.86 -5.31
N GLU A 15 -16.35 11.23 -6.35
CA GLU A 15 -15.83 12.00 -7.47
C GLU A 15 -16.24 13.47 -7.40
N THR A 16 -15.23 14.33 -7.47
CA THR A 16 -15.38 15.75 -7.78
C THR A 16 -15.18 15.98 -9.28
N GLU A 17 -15.09 17.23 -9.71
CA GLU A 17 -14.74 17.58 -11.09
C GLU A 17 -13.30 17.15 -11.45
N HIS A 18 -12.36 17.25 -10.49
CA HIS A 18 -10.93 17.05 -10.75
C HIS A 18 -10.26 16.00 -9.87
N SER A 19 -10.99 15.47 -8.89
CA SER A 19 -10.45 14.51 -7.94
C SER A 19 -11.38 13.33 -7.69
N ILE A 20 -10.78 12.25 -7.20
CA ILE A 20 -11.45 11.06 -6.73
C ILE A 20 -10.89 10.70 -5.35
N TYR A 21 -11.80 10.33 -4.45
CA TYR A 21 -11.47 9.73 -3.17
C TYR A 21 -12.02 8.31 -3.15
N GLN A 22 -11.12 7.33 -3.19
CA GLN A 22 -11.47 5.90 -3.22
C GLN A 22 -11.34 5.30 -1.82
N MET A 23 -12.40 4.66 -1.36
CA MET A 23 -12.44 3.85 -0.15
C MET A 23 -12.86 2.42 -0.47
N LYS A 24 -12.44 1.46 0.37
CA LYS A 24 -12.82 0.05 0.25
C LYS A 24 -13.30 -0.50 1.58
N VAL A 25 -14.34 -1.32 1.55
CA VAL A 25 -14.65 -2.14 2.73
C VAL A 25 -13.76 -3.37 2.74
N GLY A 26 -12.84 -3.41 3.72
CA GLY A 26 -11.92 -4.51 3.92
C GLY A 26 -12.62 -5.81 4.33
N ALA A 27 -11.85 -6.91 4.39
CA ALA A 27 -12.37 -8.24 4.76
C ALA A 27 -13.09 -8.25 6.11
N PHE A 28 -12.66 -7.40 7.05
CA PHE A 28 -13.22 -7.26 8.40
C PHE A 28 -14.26 -6.14 8.54
N GLU A 29 -14.90 -5.74 7.44
CA GLU A 29 -15.98 -4.74 7.42
C GLU A 29 -15.58 -3.32 7.85
N HIS A 30 -14.29 -3.04 7.95
CA HIS A 30 -13.77 -1.68 8.16
C HIS A 30 -13.61 -0.94 6.83
N LEU A 31 -13.85 0.36 6.87
CA LEU A 31 -13.66 1.25 5.72
C LEU A 31 -12.20 1.72 5.65
N LEU A 32 -11.54 1.41 4.55
CA LEU A 32 -10.13 1.72 4.29
C LEU A 32 -10.05 2.85 3.27
N HIS A 33 -9.24 3.86 3.56
CA HIS A 33 -8.85 4.83 2.53
C HIS A 33 -7.82 4.18 1.61
N LEU A 34 -8.16 4.10 0.32
CA LEU A 34 -7.23 3.70 -0.73
C LEU A 34 -6.56 4.94 -1.32
N TYR A 35 -7.26 5.78 -2.09
CA TYR A 35 -6.58 6.84 -2.84
C TYR A 35 -7.30 8.18 -2.73
N TYR A 36 -6.54 9.29 -2.68
CA TYR A 36 -7.06 10.64 -2.85
C TYR A 36 -6.19 11.41 -3.84
N GLY A 37 -6.76 11.92 -4.93
CA GLY A 37 -6.02 12.70 -5.91
C GLY A 37 -6.74 12.85 -7.24
N THR A 38 -5.97 12.97 -8.32
CA THR A 38 -6.49 13.10 -9.69
C THR A 38 -7.37 11.92 -10.06
N LYS A 39 -8.37 12.13 -10.92
CA LYS A 39 -9.21 11.04 -11.40
C LYS A 39 -8.37 9.92 -12.03
N ILE A 40 -8.59 8.72 -11.52
CA ILE A 40 -8.04 7.46 -12.03
C ILE A 40 -9.21 6.57 -12.46
N PRO A 41 -8.99 5.57 -13.33
CA PRO A 41 -10.05 4.65 -13.72
C PRO A 41 -10.65 3.96 -12.48
N PRO A 42 -11.94 3.58 -12.52
CA PRO A 42 -12.68 3.06 -11.38
C PRO A 42 -12.33 1.59 -11.07
N GLU A 43 -11.04 1.29 -10.92
CA GLU A 43 -10.56 -0.02 -10.51
C GLU A 43 -10.02 0.03 -9.08
N ASP A 44 -9.83 -1.15 -8.48
CA ASP A 44 -9.19 -1.26 -7.18
C ASP A 44 -7.71 -0.87 -7.31
N THR A 45 -7.33 0.19 -6.63
CA THR A 45 -5.98 0.75 -6.75
C THR A 45 -5.06 0.30 -5.62
N GLY A 46 -5.60 -0.38 -4.60
CA GLY A 46 -4.86 -0.73 -3.40
C GLY A 46 -4.71 -2.24 -3.20
N TYR A 47 -3.51 -2.64 -2.83
CA TYR A 47 -3.27 -3.90 -2.14
C TYR A 47 -3.23 -3.62 -0.64
N LEU A 48 -4.19 -4.15 0.11
CA LEU A 48 -4.08 -4.19 1.57
C LEU A 48 -3.13 -5.34 1.93
N LEU A 49 -2.01 -5.00 2.58
CA LEU A 49 -0.98 -5.98 2.93
C LEU A 49 -1.13 -6.42 4.39
N THR A 50 -1.47 -5.49 5.29
CA THR A 50 -1.79 -5.80 6.69
C THR A 50 -2.99 -5.01 7.18
N CYS A 51 -3.75 -5.62 8.09
CA CYS A 51 -4.84 -4.96 8.78
C CYS A 51 -4.38 -4.49 10.17
N PRO A 52 -4.65 -3.22 10.56
CA PRO A 52 -4.31 -2.72 11.91
C PRO A 52 -5.03 -3.45 13.05
N PHE A 53 -6.13 -4.13 12.76
CA PHE A 53 -6.90 -4.85 13.77
C PHE A 53 -6.34 -6.25 14.05
N GLU A 54 -5.43 -6.74 13.21
CA GLU A 54 -4.77 -8.04 13.37
C GLU A 54 -3.29 -7.89 13.72
N THR A 55 -2.68 -6.75 13.39
CA THR A 55 -1.25 -6.52 13.56
C THR A 55 -0.99 -5.11 14.10
N ALA A 56 0.17 -4.89 14.72
CA ALA A 56 0.63 -3.58 15.19
C ALA A 56 0.93 -2.56 14.06
N SER A 57 0.41 -2.78 12.84
CA SER A 57 0.71 -1.97 11.66
C SER A 57 -0.42 -1.97 10.63
N SER A 58 -0.71 -0.81 10.06
CA SER A 58 -1.49 -0.66 8.82
C SER A 58 -0.52 -0.51 7.65
N ILE A 59 -0.54 -1.45 6.71
CA ILE A 59 0.31 -1.38 5.52
C ILE A 59 -0.54 -1.60 4.26
N TRP A 60 -0.43 -0.67 3.32
CA TRP A 60 -1.09 -0.75 2.02
C TRP A 60 -0.16 -0.29 0.91
N GLN A 61 -0.42 -0.76 -0.30
CA GLN A 61 0.43 -0.52 -1.46
C GLN A 61 -0.40 -0.13 -2.67
N PHE A 62 0.05 0.90 -3.40
CA PHE A 62 -0.43 1.20 -4.75
C PHE A 62 0.57 0.66 -5.76
N VAL A 63 0.10 0.07 -6.86
CA VAL A 63 0.96 -0.41 -7.93
C VAL A 63 0.42 0.10 -9.25
N ALA A 64 1.29 0.69 -10.06
CA ALA A 64 0.94 1.12 -11.41
C ALA A 64 0.55 -0.09 -12.27
N LYS A 65 -0.39 0.09 -13.20
CA LYS A 65 -0.88 -1.01 -14.06
C LYS A 65 0.20 -1.70 -14.87
N ASP A 66 1.16 -0.91 -15.35
CA ASP A 66 2.32 -1.36 -16.10
C ASP A 66 3.43 -1.92 -15.20
N GLN A 67 3.19 -1.95 -13.88
CA GLN A 67 4.11 -2.43 -12.85
C GLN A 67 5.43 -1.67 -12.86
N SER A 68 5.45 -0.45 -13.42
CA SER A 68 6.65 0.40 -13.49
C SER A 68 6.98 1.04 -12.15
N GLU A 69 5.95 1.37 -11.35
CA GLU A 69 6.10 2.02 -10.06
C GLU A 69 5.12 1.46 -9.04
N SER A 70 5.49 1.57 -7.77
CA SER A 70 4.68 1.18 -6.63
C SER A 70 4.97 2.11 -5.45
N LEU A 71 3.96 2.35 -4.63
CA LEU A 71 4.06 3.19 -3.44
C LEU A 71 3.53 2.41 -2.24
N LEU A 72 4.43 2.04 -1.34
CA LEU A 72 4.10 1.34 -0.10
C LEU A 72 3.93 2.37 1.02
N ASN A 73 2.84 2.25 1.77
CA ASN A 73 2.50 3.13 2.88
C ASN A 73 2.34 2.30 4.13
N MET A 74 2.88 2.79 5.24
CA MET A 74 2.89 2.09 6.51
C MET A 74 2.64 3.06 7.64
N VAL A 75 1.77 2.67 8.56
CA VAL A 75 1.57 3.33 9.86
C VAL A 75 1.68 2.27 10.94
N LEU A 76 2.64 2.39 11.83
CA LEU A 76 2.73 1.53 13.02
C LEU A 76 1.76 2.04 14.08
N THR A 77 1.06 1.14 14.75
CA THR A 77 0.16 1.49 15.87
C THR A 77 0.77 1.15 17.22
N ASP A 78 1.62 0.12 17.26
CA ASP A 78 2.36 -0.26 18.46
C ASP A 78 3.85 -0.41 18.13
N VAL A 79 4.69 0.28 18.90
CA VAL A 79 6.14 0.28 18.73
C VAL A 79 6.75 -0.30 19.99
N GLU A 80 7.11 -1.57 19.90
CA GLU A 80 7.68 -2.31 21.03
C GLU A 80 9.21 -2.13 21.12
N GLY A 81 9.71 -1.98 22.35
CA GLY A 81 11.14 -2.04 22.61
C GLY A 81 11.70 -3.41 22.24
N ASN A 82 12.86 -3.44 21.56
CA ASN A 82 13.50 -4.67 21.07
C ASN A 82 12.60 -5.52 20.15
N SER A 83 11.71 -4.88 19.38
CA SER A 83 10.88 -5.57 18.38
C SER A 83 11.76 -6.26 17.31
N PRO A 84 11.41 -7.49 16.88
CA PRO A 84 12.10 -8.16 15.78
C PRO A 84 12.01 -7.35 14.48
N TYR A 85 12.90 -7.62 13.52
CA TYR A 85 12.78 -7.02 12.20
C TYR A 85 11.54 -7.55 11.48
N ASN A 86 10.65 -6.64 11.12
CA ASN A 86 9.46 -6.94 10.35
C ASN A 86 9.76 -6.85 8.86
N TYR A 87 9.16 -7.75 8.09
CA TYR A 87 9.23 -7.79 6.64
C TYR A 87 7.83 -7.75 6.07
N VAL A 88 7.60 -6.91 5.06
CA VAL A 88 6.34 -6.89 4.32
C VAL A 88 6.53 -7.47 2.93
N LYS A 89 5.68 -8.42 2.57
CA LYS A 89 5.65 -8.98 1.21
C LYS A 89 4.83 -8.06 0.31
N LEU A 90 5.47 -7.48 -0.69
CA LEU A 90 4.80 -6.64 -1.68
C LEU A 90 3.94 -7.52 -2.60
N GLN A 91 2.99 -6.90 -3.29
CA GLN A 91 2.15 -7.57 -4.28
C GLN A 91 2.13 -6.78 -5.60
N GLY A 92 1.69 -7.44 -6.67
CA GLY A 92 1.43 -6.82 -7.97
C GLY A 92 2.66 -6.39 -8.78
N LEU A 93 3.88 -6.74 -8.36
CA LEU A 93 5.11 -6.40 -9.07
C LEU A 93 5.44 -7.41 -10.18
N ASP A 94 6.24 -6.98 -11.16
CA ASP A 94 6.80 -7.86 -12.19
C ASP A 94 7.89 -8.74 -11.56
N PRO A 95 7.74 -10.08 -11.56
CA PRO A 95 8.69 -10.97 -10.89
C PRO A 95 10.09 -10.92 -11.50
N GLU A 96 10.22 -10.58 -12.79
CA GLU A 96 11.50 -10.61 -13.50
C GLU A 96 12.23 -9.25 -13.48
N ALA A 97 11.51 -8.17 -13.19
CA ALA A 97 12.03 -6.82 -13.14
C ALA A 97 12.88 -6.54 -11.90
N ILE A 98 13.75 -5.55 -12.00
CA ILE A 98 14.50 -4.96 -10.88
C ILE A 98 13.79 -3.67 -10.48
N TYR A 99 13.61 -3.50 -9.18
CA TYR A 99 13.00 -2.32 -8.58
C TYR A 99 13.96 -1.67 -7.60
N GLN A 100 14.07 -0.36 -7.68
CA GLN A 100 14.81 0.47 -6.76
C GLN A 100 13.88 1.08 -5.72
N ILE A 101 14.28 1.05 -4.46
CA ILE A 101 13.55 1.60 -3.31
C ILE A 101 14.16 2.95 -2.96
N ASP A 102 13.36 4.02 -3.00
CA ASP A 102 13.73 5.40 -2.67
C ASP A 102 15.03 5.88 -3.36
N GLY A 103 15.29 5.38 -4.56
CA GLY A 103 16.50 5.73 -5.34
C GLY A 103 17.81 5.13 -4.82
N ALA A 104 17.76 4.18 -3.88
CA ALA A 104 18.94 3.57 -3.27
C ALA A 104 19.06 2.07 -3.57
N GLU A 105 18.35 1.22 -2.83
CA GLU A 105 18.53 -0.23 -2.86
C GLU A 105 17.73 -0.88 -4.00
N SER A 106 18.33 -1.83 -4.72
CA SER A 106 17.69 -2.51 -5.83
C SER A 106 17.43 -3.99 -5.54
N TYR A 107 16.20 -4.42 -5.77
CA TYR A 107 15.74 -5.78 -5.53
C TYR A 107 14.94 -6.31 -6.71
N ARG A 108 14.98 -7.63 -6.91
CA ARG A 108 14.13 -8.27 -7.90
C ARG A 108 12.68 -8.28 -7.43
N GLY A 109 11.71 -8.05 -8.31
CA GLY A 109 10.29 -8.07 -7.96
C GLY A 109 9.87 -9.38 -7.32
N SER A 110 10.38 -10.52 -7.82
CA SER A 110 10.15 -11.84 -7.20
C SER A 110 10.66 -11.93 -5.76
N LEU A 111 11.77 -11.25 -5.43
CA LEU A 111 12.32 -11.23 -4.08
C LEU A 111 11.42 -10.41 -3.15
N LEU A 112 11.00 -9.22 -3.59
CA LEU A 112 10.10 -8.34 -2.82
C LEU A 112 8.75 -9.00 -2.54
N MET A 113 8.23 -9.80 -3.48
CA MET A 113 6.96 -10.52 -3.29
C MET A 113 7.08 -11.79 -2.43
N ARG A 114 8.25 -12.46 -2.42
CA ARG A 114 8.43 -13.74 -1.69
C ARG A 114 9.07 -13.58 -0.32
N ALA A 115 10.17 -12.84 -0.26
CA ALA A 115 10.94 -12.59 0.97
C ALA A 115 10.47 -11.32 1.69
N GLY A 116 10.03 -10.31 0.94
CA GLY A 116 9.55 -9.05 1.48
C GLY A 116 10.62 -7.98 1.62
N LEU A 117 10.18 -6.74 1.83
CA LEU A 117 11.00 -5.58 2.15
C LEU A 117 11.15 -5.48 3.67
N ARG A 118 12.39 -5.31 4.14
CA ARG A 118 12.68 -5.07 5.56
C ARG A 118 12.21 -3.67 5.96
N LEU A 119 11.42 -3.60 7.01
CA LEU A 119 10.91 -2.35 7.55
C LEU A 119 11.91 -1.74 8.54
N PRO A 120 12.00 -0.41 8.63
CA PRO A 120 12.83 0.26 9.63
C PRO A 120 12.34 -0.06 11.04
N GLN A 121 13.27 -0.10 12.00
CA GLN A 121 12.88 -0.05 13.41
C GLN A 121 12.55 1.40 13.77
N SER A 122 11.38 1.59 14.35
CA SER A 122 10.84 2.91 14.64
C SER A 122 10.87 3.18 16.15
N ILE A 123 10.82 4.45 16.51
CA ILE A 123 10.73 4.92 17.90
C ILE A 123 9.62 5.97 17.93
N GLY A 124 8.85 5.99 19.03
CA GLY A 124 7.78 6.95 19.26
C GLY A 124 6.40 6.43 18.85
N ASP A 125 5.41 7.31 18.98
CA ASP A 125 4.01 6.95 18.80
C ASP A 125 3.58 7.17 17.35
N TYR A 126 2.92 6.16 16.79
CA TYR A 126 2.34 6.16 15.44
C TYR A 126 3.26 6.60 14.28
N PRO A 127 4.50 6.09 14.18
CA PRO A 127 5.38 6.48 13.09
C PRO A 127 4.83 5.99 11.75
N ALA A 128 4.92 6.87 10.75
CA ALA A 128 4.44 6.62 9.40
C ALA A 128 5.58 6.69 8.38
N TYR A 129 5.57 5.78 7.41
CA TYR A 129 6.57 5.67 6.35
C TYR A 129 5.92 5.51 5.00
N GLN A 130 6.59 6.03 4.00
CA GLN A 130 6.26 5.83 2.60
C GLN A 130 7.53 5.43 1.85
N PHE A 131 7.44 4.38 1.05
CA PHE A 131 8.54 3.89 0.21
C PHE A 131 8.12 3.96 -1.25
N HIS A 132 8.91 4.67 -2.07
CA HIS A 132 8.73 4.73 -3.51
C HIS A 132 9.55 3.64 -4.18
N ILE A 133 8.87 2.71 -4.86
CA ILE A 133 9.45 1.56 -5.54
C ILE A 133 9.36 1.81 -7.03
N LYS A 134 10.50 1.86 -7.74
CA LYS A 134 10.55 2.18 -9.18
C LYS A 134 11.33 1.14 -9.97
N LYS A 135 10.75 0.65 -11.06
CA LYS A 135 11.40 -0.29 -11.98
C LYS A 135 12.59 0.36 -12.68
N VAL A 136 13.69 -0.38 -12.80
CA VAL A 136 14.96 0.03 -13.44
C VAL A 136 15.27 -0.88 -14.62
#